data_AF-A0A956VZD5-F1
#
_entry.id   AF-A0A956VZD5-F1
#
_cell.length_a   1.000
_cell.length_b   1.000
_cell.length_c   1.000
_cell.angle_alpha   90.00
_cell.angle_beta   90.00
_cell.angle_gamma   90.00
#
_symmetry.space_group_name_H-M   'P 1'
#
loop_
_entity.id
_entity.type
_entity.pdbx_description
1 polymer ?
#
loop_
_entity_poly.entity_id
_entity_poly.type
_entity_poly.pdbx_seq_one_letter_code
_entity_poly.pdbx_strand_id
1 'polypeptide(L)' 'MIPGLIVLFVLYVGLTSWQMRRALAAQDPEVKLKEAKRLLWSTTLGIPLLVAFIFAI' A
#
# COMPACT_ATOMS: atom_id res chain seq x y z
N MET A 1 18.35 9.17 9.83
CA MET A 1 17.16 8.37 10.18
C MET A 1 15.91 8.86 9.45
N ILE A 2 15.56 10.15 9.52
CA ILE A 2 14.43 10.77 8.80
C ILE A 2 14.39 10.49 7.27
N PRO A 3 15.48 10.61 6.49
CA PRO A 3 15.42 10.35 5.05
C PRO A 3 15.06 8.89 4.71
N GLY A 4 15.42 7.92 5.56
CA GLY A 4 15.04 6.52 5.38
C GLY A 4 13.53 6.29 5.51
N LEU A 5 12.89 6.95 6.47
CA LEU A 5 11.43 6.93 6.64
C LEU A 5 10.71 7.58 5.47
N ILE A 6 11.23 8.69 4.95
CA ILE A 6 10.66 9.36 3.77
C ILE A 6 10.71 8.43 2.55
N VAL A 7 11.85 7.76 2.31
CA VAL A 7 11.97 6.81 1.20
C VAL A 7 11.00 5.64 1.35
N LEU A 8 10.88 5.07 2.55
CA LEU A 8 9.93 3.98 2.84
C LEU A 8 8.48 4.41 2.64
N PHE A 9 8.13 5.61 3.09
CA PHE A 9 6.80 6.18 2.91
C PHE A 9 6.48 6.42 1.43
N VAL A 10 7.39 7.02 0.67
CA VAL A 10 7.22 7.26 -0.78
C VAL A 10 7.07 5.95 -1.55
N LEU A 11 7.88 4.93 -1.23
CA LEU A 11 7.74 3.60 -1.82
C LEU A 11 6.38 2.97 -1.51
N TYR A 12 5.93 3.07 -0.26
CA TYR A 12 4.64 2.54 0.15
C TYR A 12 3.47 3.24 -0.55
N VAL A 13 3.49 4.57 -0.62
CA VAL A 13 2.47 5.38 -1.33
C VAL A 13 2.49 5.08 -2.83
N GLY A 14 3.66 4.94 -3.44
CA GLY A 14 3.80 4.57 -4.84
C GLY A 14 3.19 3.19 -5.14
N LEU A 15 3.49 2.20 -4.29
CA LEU A 15 3.02 0.84 -4.45
C LEU A 15 1.49 0.73 -4.28
N THR A 16 0.93 1.40 -3.27
CA THR A 16 -0.52 1.45 -3.04
C THR A 16 -1.24 2.21 -4.15
N SER A 17 -0.70 3.34 -4.62
CA SER A 17 -1.25 4.09 -5.76
C SER A 17 -1.25 3.27 -7.05
N TRP A 18 -0.18 2.51 -7.31
CA TRP A 18 -0.09 1.62 -8.47
C TRP A 18 -1.11 0.48 -8.40
N GLN A 19 -1.22 -0.20 -7.25
CA GLN A 19 -2.24 -1.23 -7.05
C GLN A 19 -3.67 -0.66 -7.17
N MET A 20 -3.91 0.57 -6.69
CA MET A 20 -5.21 1.23 -6.82
C MET A 20 -5.56 1.52 -8.27
N ARG A 21 -4.61 2.03 -9.07
CA ARG A 21 -4.81 2.20 -10.53
C ARG A 21 -5.12 0.88 -11.22
N ARG A 22 -4.41 -0.19 -10.86
CA ARG A 22 -4.63 -1.52 -11.41
C ARG A 22 -6.01 -2.09 -11.03
N ALA A 23 -6.44 -1.89 -9.79
CA ALA A 23 -7.77 -2.29 -9.34
C ALA A 23 -8.89 -1.48 -10.01
N LEU A 24 -8.68 -0.18 -10.26
CA LEU A 24 -9.63 0.68 -10.95
C LEU A 24 -9.72 0.39 -12.46
N ALA A 25 -8.61 -0.04 -13.07
CA ALA A 25 -8.55 -0.43 -14.48
C ALA A 25 -9.21 -1.79 -14.77
N ALA A 26 -9.44 -2.62 -13.74
CA ALA A 26 -10.15 -3.89 -13.91
C ALA A 26 -11.65 -3.64 -14.20
N GLN A 27 -12.11 -4.08 -15.37
CA GLN A 27 -13.51 -3.97 -15.77
C GLN A 27 -14.35 -5.13 -15.23
N ASP A 28 -13.76 -6.32 -15.10
CA ASP A 28 -14.45 -7.49 -14.55
C ASP A 28 -14.68 -7.34 -13.03
N PRO A 29 -15.91 -7.48 -12.54
CA PRO A 29 -16.25 -7.25 -11.14
C PRO A 29 -15.54 -8.24 -10.19
N GLU A 30 -15.32 -9.49 -10.60
CA GLU A 30 -14.59 -10.47 -9.79
C GLU A 30 -13.11 -10.10 -9.63
N VAL A 31 -12.46 -9.70 -10.72
CA VAL A 31 -11.05 -9.29 -10.72
C VAL A 31 -10.88 -8.01 -9.90
N LYS A 32 -11.81 -7.07 -10.04
CA LYS A 32 -11.85 -5.84 -9.26
C LYS A 32 -11.98 -6.11 -7.75
N LEU A 33 -12.82 -7.06 -7.35
CA LEU A 33 -13.00 -7.42 -5.94
C LEU A 33 -11.76 -8.12 -5.36
N LYS A 34 -11.10 -8.96 -6.16
CA LYS A 34 -9.84 -9.64 -5.77
C LYS A 34 -8.70 -8.63 -5.60
N GLU A 35 -8.54 -7.70 -6.54
CA GLU A 35 -7.54 -6.64 -6.47
C GLU A 35 -7.84 -5.65 -5.34
N ALA A 36 -9.12 -5.30 -5.11
CA ALA A 36 -9.52 -4.47 -3.98
C ALA A 36 -9.21 -5.13 -2.63
N LYS A 37 -9.48 -6.44 -2.46
CA LYS A 37 -9.07 -7.18 -1.25
C LYS A 37 -7.56 -7.15 -1.06
N ARG A 38 -6.79 -7.30 -2.15
CA ARG A 38 -5.33 -7.28 -2.10
C ARG A 38 -4.79 -5.91 -1.70
N LEU A 39 -5.41 -4.83 -2.21
CA LEU A 39 -5.16 -3.46 -1.79
C LEU A 39 -5.47 -3.25 -0.30
N LEU A 40 -6.58 -3.81 0.16
CA LEU A 40 -7.03 -3.68 1.54
C LEU A 40 -6.04 -4.36 2.49
N TRP A 41 -5.62 -5.59 2.20
CA TRP A 41 -4.61 -6.30 2.97
C TRP A 41 -3.24 -5.62 2.94
N SER A 42 -2.79 -5.14 1.78
CA SER A 42 -1.51 -4.43 1.67
C SER A 42 -1.52 -3.13 2.47
N THR A 43 -2.66 -2.44 2.50
CA THR A 43 -2.81 -1.20 3.26
C THR A 43 -2.93 -1.46 4.77
N THR A 44 -3.73 -2.44 5.16
CA THR A 44 -3.93 -2.84 6.56
C THR A 44 -2.65 -3.38 7.19
N LEU A 45 -1.77 -4.05 6.45
CA LEU A 45 -0.48 -4.53 6.97
C LEU A 45 0.64 -3.50 6.84
N GLY A 46 0.64 -2.70 5.76
CA GLY A 46 1.67 -1.71 5.51
C GLY A 46 1.65 -0.53 6.46
N ILE A 47 0.47 -0.06 6.88
CA ILE A 47 0.36 1.05 7.85
C ILE A 47 0.93 0.66 9.23
N PRO A 48 0.52 -0.46 9.87
CA PRO A 48 1.11 -0.89 11.14
C PRO A 48 2.61 -1.11 11.05
N LEU A 49 3.10 -1.64 9.92
CA LEU A 49 4.54 -1.87 9.72
C LEU A 49 5.31 -0.54 9.67
N LEU A 50 4.80 0.44 8.93
CA LEU A 50 5.37 1.80 8.89
C LEU A 50 5.33 2.46 10.27
N VAL A 51 4.22 2.35 10.99
CA VAL A 51 4.08 2.90 12.34
C VAL A 51 5.06 2.25 13.30
N ALA A 52 5.18 0.92 13.30
CA ALA A 52 6.14 0.20 14.13
C ALA A 52 7.59 0.60 13.81
N PHE A 53 7.91 0.83 12.53
CA PHE A 53 9.24 1.27 12.11
C PHE A 53 9.55 2.72 12.54
N ILE A 54 8.53 3.59 12.57
CA ILE A 54 8.66 4.96 13.11
C ILE A 54 8.91 4.92 14.63
N PHE A 55 8.20 4.06 15.37
CA PHE A 55 8.38 3.94 16.83
C PHE A 55 9.68 3.21 17.23
N ALA A 56 10.24 2.39 16.36
CA ALA A 56 11.50 1.68 16.60
C ALA A 56 12.76 2.53 16.32
N ILE A 57 12.59 3.72 15.74
CA ILE A 57 13.64 4.69 15.39
C ILE A 57 13.63 5.84 16.41
#